data_AF-A0A1Q3X6C8-F1
#
_entry.id   AF-A0A1Q3X6C8-F1
#
_cell.length_a   1.000
_cell.length_b   1.000
_cell.length_c   1.000
_cell.angle_alpha   90.00
_cell.angle_beta   90.00
_cell.angle_gamma   90.00
#
_symmetry.space_group_name_H-M   'P 1'
#
loop_
_entity.id
_entity.type
_entity.pdbx_description
1 polymer ?
#
loop_
_entity_poly.entity_id
_entity_poly.type
_entity_poly.pdbx_seq_one_letter_code
_entity_poly.pdbx_strand_id
1 'polypeptide(L)'
;MDNNVKNAGTTKYRVRYTEDFKHQVCLKFLTGHYTKTALQNQYGIKGKSRLMSWLRELGYISETGIQFMSSPKVAKPRASENASEHIRHLEDALIDAQLQAAIYHKMIEIAERDYQIKIRKNLNTK
;
A
#
# COMPACT_ATOMS: atom_id res chain seq x y z
N MET A 1 7.56 69.27 -9.47
CA MET A 1 7.74 68.34 -8.34
C MET A 1 6.40 67.67 -8.08
N ASP A 2 6.18 66.36 -8.13
CA ASP A 2 6.89 65.20 -8.64
C ASP A 2 5.86 64.06 -8.77
N ASN A 3 5.90 63.38 -9.91
CA ASN A 3 5.55 61.99 -10.22
C ASN A 3 4.52 61.18 -9.40
N ASN A 4 3.41 60.85 -10.08
CA ASN A 4 2.93 59.49 -10.39
C ASN A 4 3.49 58.31 -9.57
N VAL A 5 2.62 57.59 -8.85
CA VAL A 5 2.64 56.11 -8.86
C VAL A 5 1.21 55.56 -8.79
N LYS A 6 0.80 54.92 -9.88
CA LYS A 6 -0.42 54.14 -10.07
C LYS A 6 -0.52 53.03 -9.01
N ASN A 7 -1.63 52.98 -8.28
CA ASN A 7 -1.95 51.82 -7.45
C ASN A 7 -2.35 50.65 -8.37
N ALA A 8 -1.35 49.89 -8.80
CA ALA A 8 -1.53 48.67 -9.57
C ALA A 8 -2.17 47.60 -8.68
N GLY A 9 -3.37 47.15 -9.05
CA GLY A 9 -4.04 46.03 -8.39
C GLY A 9 -3.10 44.83 -8.32
N THR A 10 -2.79 44.36 -7.12
CA THR A 10 -1.97 43.18 -6.91
C THR A 10 -2.72 41.96 -7.41
N THR A 11 -2.41 41.51 -8.62
CA THR A 11 -2.91 40.25 -9.16
C THR A 11 -2.41 39.13 -8.24
N LYS A 12 -3.26 38.68 -7.33
CA LYS A 12 -2.94 37.63 -6.35
C LYS A 12 -2.65 36.32 -7.08
N TYR A 13 -1.39 36.08 -7.41
CA TYR A 13 -0.95 34.84 -8.03
C TYR A 13 -1.22 33.67 -7.08
N ARG A 14 -2.16 32.80 -7.45
CA ARG A 14 -2.52 31.63 -6.63
C ARG A 14 -1.48 30.54 -6.90
N VAL A 15 -0.64 30.25 -5.91
CA VAL A 15 0.29 29.11 -5.97
C VAL A 15 -0.52 27.81 -6.02
N ARG A 16 -0.42 27.09 -7.15
CA ARG A 16 -1.02 25.77 -7.34
C ARG A 16 0.03 24.70 -7.04
N TYR A 17 -0.33 23.73 -6.24
CA TYR A 17 0.49 22.57 -5.92
C TYR A 17 -0.08 21.35 -6.63
N THR A 18 0.79 20.48 -7.15
CA THR A 18 0.39 19.19 -7.72
C THR A 18 -0.13 18.24 -6.64
N GLU A 19 -0.96 17.29 -7.03
CA GLU A 19 -1.56 16.33 -6.10
C GLU A 19 -0.51 15.42 -5.46
N ASP A 20 0.44 14.91 -6.25
CA ASP A 20 1.58 14.12 -5.77
C ASP A 20 2.39 14.83 -4.70
N PHE A 21 2.63 16.14 -4.90
CA PHE A 21 3.35 16.94 -3.92
C PHE A 21 2.58 17.05 -2.60
N LYS A 22 1.25 17.27 -2.67
CA LYS A 22 0.41 17.30 -1.48
C LYS A 22 0.47 15.96 -0.74
N HIS A 23 0.36 14.83 -1.46
CA HIS A 23 0.47 13.49 -0.88
C HIS A 23 1.81 13.26 -0.20
N GLN A 24 2.92 13.62 -0.85
CA GLN A 24 4.26 13.43 -0.29
C GLN A 24 4.43 14.20 1.03
N VAL A 25 3.99 15.45 1.09
CA VAL A 25 4.09 16.28 2.29
C VAL A 25 3.17 15.75 3.40
N CYS A 26 1.94 15.33 3.06
CA CYS A 26 1.00 14.73 4.00
C CYS A 26 1.53 13.42 4.60
N LEU A 27 2.12 12.54 3.77
CA LEU A 27 2.72 11.29 4.23
C LEU A 27 3.86 11.54 5.20
N LYS A 28 4.79 12.46 4.88
CA LYS A 28 5.89 12.82 5.80
C LYS A 28 5.41 13.36 7.14
N PHE A 29 4.29 14.09 7.15
CA PHE A 29 3.65 14.55 8.38
C PHE A 29 3.07 13.38 9.19
N LEU A 30 2.39 12.45 8.53
CA LEU A 30 1.79 11.26 9.15
C LEU A 30 2.82 10.28 9.72
N THR A 31 4.01 10.17 9.13
CA THR A 31 5.11 9.36 9.67
C THR A 31 5.63 9.91 11.01
N GLY A 32 5.26 11.15 11.39
CA GLY A 32 5.59 11.72 12.70
C GLY A 32 7.03 12.25 12.84
N HIS A 33 7.84 12.20 11.78
CA HIS A 33 9.22 12.70 11.81
C HIS A 33 9.32 14.23 11.83
N TYR A 34 8.29 14.93 11.37
CA TYR A 34 8.33 16.39 11.22
C TYR A 34 7.06 17.04 11.78
N THR A 35 7.25 18.14 12.49
CA THR A 35 6.14 19.01 12.85
C THR A 35 5.64 19.76 11.63
N LYS A 36 4.37 20.16 11.67
CA LYS A 36 3.73 20.94 10.60
C LYS A 36 4.51 22.21 10.24
N THR A 37 5.07 22.90 11.23
CA THR A 37 5.88 24.12 11.02
C THR A 37 7.21 23.80 10.35
N ALA A 38 7.86 22.69 10.71
CA ALA A 38 9.08 22.23 10.05
C ALA A 38 8.84 21.93 8.56
N LEU A 39 7.76 21.22 8.23
CA LEU A 39 7.40 20.93 6.83
C LEU A 39 7.07 22.20 6.05
N GLN A 40 6.37 23.17 6.65
CA GLN A 40 6.08 24.43 5.99
C GLN A 40 7.35 25.21 5.63
N ASN A 41 8.33 25.24 6.54
CA ASN A 41 9.61 25.92 6.30
C ASN A 41 10.45 25.18 5.26
N GLN A 42 10.54 23.85 5.35
CA GLN A 42 11.32 23.03 4.44
C GLN A 42 10.82 23.12 2.99
N TYR A 43 9.50 23.13 2.81
CA TYR A 43 8.86 23.11 1.50
C TYR A 43 8.39 24.49 1.02
N GLY A 44 8.63 25.56 1.79
CA GLY A 44 8.19 26.93 1.45
C GLY A 44 6.67 27.08 1.34
N ILE A 45 5.90 26.25 2.03
CA ILE A 45 4.43 26.24 1.92
C ILE A 45 3.85 27.45 2.63
N LYS A 46 3.27 28.36 1.86
CA LYS A 46 2.61 29.56 2.38
C LYS A 46 1.25 29.21 3.00
N GLY A 47 1.04 29.63 4.25
CA GLY A 47 -0.25 29.57 4.95
C GLY A 47 -0.32 28.51 6.04
N LYS A 48 -0.57 28.96 7.29
CA LYS A 48 -0.57 28.11 8.49
C LYS A 48 -1.62 27.00 8.42
N SER A 49 -2.77 27.17 7.75
CA SER A 49 -3.81 26.14 7.65
C SER A 49 -3.64 25.17 6.47
N ARG A 50 -2.74 25.47 5.52
CA ARG A 50 -2.71 24.81 4.20
C ARG A 50 -2.49 23.30 4.28
N LEU A 51 -1.56 22.86 5.12
CA LEU A 51 -1.29 21.43 5.33
C LEU A 51 -2.51 20.69 5.91
N MET A 52 -3.24 21.33 6.82
CA MET A 52 -4.45 20.73 7.41
C MET A 52 -5.61 20.70 6.41
N SER A 53 -5.72 21.70 5.53
CA SER A 53 -6.67 21.65 4.41
C SER A 53 -6.36 20.49 3.48
N TRP A 54 -5.10 20.26 3.12
CA TRP A 54 -4.71 19.12 2.27
C TRP A 54 -4.97 17.78 2.93
N LEU A 55 -4.68 17.65 4.23
CA LEU A 55 -4.97 16.43 4.98
C LEU A 55 -6.48 16.13 4.99
N ARG A 56 -7.34 17.15 5.02
CA ARG A 56 -8.80 16.97 4.94
C ARG A 56 -9.27 16.69 3.51
N GLU A 57 -8.74 17.42 2.52
CA GLU A 57 -9.03 17.24 1.09
C GLU A 57 -8.66 15.82 0.62
N LEU A 58 -7.52 15.29 1.09
CA LEU A 58 -7.02 13.96 0.72
C LEU A 58 -7.54 12.83 1.62
N GLY A 59 -8.43 13.15 2.58
CA GLY A 59 -9.07 12.14 3.44
C GLY A 59 -8.20 11.58 4.58
N TYR A 60 -7.04 12.18 4.86
CA TYR A 60 -6.15 11.77 5.96
C TYR A 60 -6.60 12.23 7.36
N ILE A 61 -7.60 13.11 7.48
CA ILE A 61 -8.09 13.65 8.76
C ILE A 61 -9.60 13.95 8.61
N SER A 62 -10.44 13.53 9.57
CA SER A 62 -11.86 13.92 9.63
C SER A 62 -12.08 15.17 10.49
N GLU A 63 -13.29 15.74 10.47
CA GLU A 63 -13.68 16.90 11.29
C GLU A 63 -13.49 16.70 12.80
N THR A 64 -13.43 15.44 13.25
CA THR A 64 -13.32 15.05 14.66
C THR A 64 -11.93 14.56 15.10
N GLY A 65 -10.92 14.54 14.22
CA GLY A 65 -9.55 14.16 14.58
C GLY A 65 -8.74 13.53 13.44
N ILE A 66 -7.47 13.20 13.72
CA ILE A 66 -6.58 12.49 12.78
C ILE A 66 -7.15 11.09 12.54
N GLN A 67 -7.96 10.94 11.49
CA GLN A 67 -8.22 9.64 10.91
C GLN A 67 -6.95 9.21 10.19
N PHE A 68 -6.02 8.56 10.91
CA PHE A 68 -5.04 7.74 10.24
C PHE A 68 -5.79 6.95 9.18
N MET A 69 -5.57 7.29 7.91
CA MET A 69 -5.92 6.44 6.78
C MET A 69 -5.08 5.18 7.03
N SER A 70 -5.59 4.29 7.86
CA SER A 70 -5.42 2.88 7.63
C SER A 70 -5.77 2.75 6.15
N SER A 71 -4.74 2.47 5.33
CA SER A 71 -4.83 1.90 3.99
C SER A 71 -6.23 1.37 3.75
N PRO A 72 -6.93 1.76 2.66
CA PRO A 72 -8.39 1.65 2.51
C PRO A 72 -8.85 0.47 3.30
N LYS A 73 -9.49 0.73 4.44
CA LYS A 73 -9.93 -0.31 5.36
C LYS A 73 -10.83 -1.21 4.52
N VAL A 74 -10.25 -2.27 3.95
CA VAL A 74 -10.89 -3.56 3.87
C VAL A 74 -11.33 -3.74 5.29
N ALA A 75 -12.62 -3.49 5.52
CA ALA A 75 -13.20 -3.48 6.84
C ALA A 75 -12.63 -4.70 7.55
N LYS A 76 -11.76 -4.52 8.55
CA LYS A 76 -11.24 -5.66 9.29
C LYS A 76 -12.49 -6.24 9.92
N PRO A 77 -13.03 -7.37 9.42
CA PRO A 77 -14.16 -7.95 10.08
C PRO A 77 -13.62 -8.43 11.43
N ARG A 78 -14.51 -8.77 12.34
CA ARG A 78 -14.19 -9.52 13.56
C ARG A 78 -13.70 -10.95 13.21
N ALA A 79 -12.68 -11.05 12.37
CA ALA A 79 -12.21 -12.25 11.69
C ALA A 79 -10.75 -12.56 12.04
N SER A 80 -10.23 -12.07 13.17
CA SER A 80 -8.89 -12.48 13.60
C SER A 80 -8.84 -13.97 13.99
N GLU A 81 -9.89 -14.51 14.60
CA GLU A 81 -10.00 -15.94 14.90
C GLU A 81 -10.23 -16.76 13.63
N ASN A 82 -11.22 -16.36 12.80
CA ASN A 82 -11.52 -17.06 11.54
C ASN A 82 -10.36 -17.04 10.53
N ALA A 83 -9.55 -15.97 10.49
CA ALA A 83 -8.39 -15.91 9.60
C ALA A 83 -7.30 -16.88 10.03
N SER A 84 -7.01 -17.01 11.32
CA SER A 84 -6.02 -17.98 11.81
C SER A 84 -6.48 -19.43 11.59
N GLU A 85 -7.76 -19.71 11.81
CA GLU A 85 -8.34 -21.04 11.56
C GLU A 85 -8.32 -21.37 10.08
N HIS A 86 -8.62 -20.40 9.22
CA HIS A 86 -8.56 -20.57 7.78
C HIS A 86 -7.13 -20.82 7.28
N ILE A 87 -6.15 -20.09 7.82
CA ILE A 87 -4.73 -20.32 7.51
C ILE A 87 -4.33 -21.74 7.90
N ARG A 88 -4.68 -22.19 9.11
CA ARG A 88 -4.35 -23.55 9.56
C ARG A 88 -4.99 -24.62 8.67
N HIS A 89 -6.26 -24.45 8.31
CA HIS A 89 -6.95 -25.37 7.39
C HIS A 89 -6.28 -25.43 6.01
N LEU A 90 -5.80 -24.30 5.49
CA LEU A 90 -5.09 -24.24 4.22
C LEU A 90 -3.71 -24.89 4.31
N GLU A 91 -3.00 -24.71 5.43
CA GLU A 91 -1.72 -25.37 5.69
C GLU A 91 -1.88 -26.89 5.76
N ASP A 92 -2.89 -27.38 6.48
CA ASP A 92 -3.20 -28.82 6.58
C ASP A 92 -3.51 -29.41 5.18
N ALA A 93 -4.36 -28.74 4.40
CA ALA A 93 -4.70 -29.17 3.04
C ALA A 93 -3.48 -29.18 2.10
N LEU A 94 -2.54 -28.25 2.29
CA LEU A 94 -1.30 -28.19 1.52
C LEU A 94 -0.39 -29.36 1.86
N ILE A 95 -0.24 -29.70 3.15
CA ILE A 95 0.54 -30.85 3.61
C ILE A 95 -0.01 -32.15 3.01
N ASP A 96 -1.33 -32.34 3.07
CA ASP A 96 -1.99 -33.54 2.52
C ASP A 96 -1.73 -33.68 1.01
N ALA A 97 -1.87 -32.59 0.26
CA ALA A 97 -1.60 -32.58 -1.19
C ALA A 97 -0.13 -32.89 -1.51
N GLN A 98 0.82 -32.35 -0.74
CA GLN A 98 2.24 -32.63 -0.91
C GLN A 98 2.58 -34.09 -0.58
N LEU A 99 1.99 -34.64 0.49
CA LEU A 99 2.16 -36.04 0.87
C LEU A 99 1.62 -36.96 -0.24
N GLN A 100 0.43 -36.68 -0.75
CA GLN A 100 -0.18 -37.44 -1.83
C GLN A 100 0.70 -37.42 -3.09
N ALA A 101 1.22 -36.25 -3.47
CA ALA A 101 2.13 -36.13 -4.61
C ALA A 101 3.43 -36.92 -4.40
N ALA A 102 4.01 -36.89 -3.19
CA ALA A 102 5.19 -37.67 -2.85
C ALA A 102 4.94 -39.18 -2.94
N ILE A 103 3.80 -39.65 -2.45
CA ILE A 103 3.38 -41.05 -2.56
C ILE A 103 3.26 -41.45 -4.03
N TYR A 104 2.58 -40.66 -4.86
CA TYR A 104 2.44 -40.95 -6.28
C TYR A 104 3.78 -40.99 -7.00
N HIS A 105 4.68 -40.04 -6.73
CA HIS A 105 6.04 -40.09 -7.26
C HIS A 105 6.75 -41.38 -6.84
N LYS A 106 6.58 -41.81 -5.59
CA LYS A 106 7.22 -43.04 -5.11
C LYS A 106 6.65 -44.29 -5.75
N MET A 107 5.34 -44.36 -5.94
CA MET A 107 4.67 -45.44 -6.66
C MET A 107 5.16 -45.53 -8.11
N ILE A 108 5.32 -44.38 -8.79
CA ILE A 108 5.88 -44.32 -10.14
C ILE A 108 7.31 -44.87 -10.16
N GLU A 109 8.16 -44.49 -9.20
CA GLU A 109 9.53 -45.02 -9.11
C GLU A 109 9.57 -46.53 -8.91
N ILE A 110 8.68 -47.08 -8.08
CA ILE A 110 8.58 -48.53 -7.85
C ILE A 110 8.10 -49.24 -9.12
N ALA A 111 7.07 -48.71 -9.79
CA ALA A 111 6.56 -49.27 -11.04
C ALA A 111 7.62 -49.28 -12.16
N GLU A 112 8.40 -48.19 -12.27
CA GLU A 112 9.50 -48.10 -13.24
C GLU A 112 10.64 -49.05 -12.90
N ARG A 113 10.99 -49.21 -11.62
CA ARG A 113 12.09 -50.07 -11.16
C ARG A 113 11.74 -51.56 -11.27
N ASP A 114 10.62 -51.95 -10.70
CA ASP A 114 10.31 -53.36 -10.42
C ASP A 114 9.51 -54.00 -11.57
N TYR A 115 8.71 -53.20 -12.29
CA TYR A 115 7.86 -53.68 -13.38
C TYR A 115 8.28 -53.18 -14.77
N GLN A 116 9.34 -52.35 -14.87
CA GLN A 116 9.83 -51.76 -16.12
C GLN A 116 8.76 -51.00 -16.94
N ILE A 117 7.69 -50.55 -16.30
CA ILE A 117 6.62 -49.79 -16.93
C ILE A 117 7.10 -48.34 -17.05
N LYS A 118 7.34 -47.84 -18.27
CA LYS A 118 7.69 -46.42 -18.49
C LYS A 118 6.44 -45.54 -18.37
N ILE A 119 6.27 -44.88 -17.24
CA ILE A 119 5.11 -44.01 -16.96
C ILE A 119 5.47 -42.54 -17.23
N ARG A 120 6.69 -42.11 -16.90
CA ARG A 120 7.12 -40.73 -17.15
C ARG A 120 7.22 -40.44 -18.65
N LYS A 121 6.74 -39.25 -19.05
CA LYS A 121 6.85 -38.76 -20.42
C LYS A 121 8.31 -38.45 -20.74
N ASN A 122 8.85 -39.09 -21.79
CA ASN A 122 10.16 -38.73 -22.32
C ASN A 122 10.04 -37.38 -23.04
N LEU A 123 10.74 -36.35 -22.54
CA LEU A 123 10.80 -35.02 -23.16
C LEU A 123 11.72 -34.97 -24.40
N ASN A 124 12.41 -36.06 -24.71
CA ASN A 124 13.36 -36.18 -25.82
C ASN A 124 12.73 -36.96 -26.99
N THR A 125 11.68 -36.42 -27.59
CA THR A 125 11.22 -36.83 -28.92
C THR A 125 11.50 -35.65 -29.85
N LYS A 126 12.48 -35.83 -30.76
CA LYS A 126 12.78 -34.89 -31.85
C LYS A 126 11.66 -34.87 -32.87
#